data_AF-A0A933KVE4-F1
#
_entry.id   AF-A0A933KVE4-F1
#
_cell.length_a   1.000
_cell.length_b   1.000
_cell.length_c   1.000
_cell.angle_alpha   90.00
_cell.angle_beta   90.00
_cell.angle_gamma   90.00
#
_symmetry.space_group_name_H-M   'P 1'
#
loop_
_entity.id
_entity.type
_entity.pdbx_description
1 polymer ?
#
loop_
_entity_poly.entity_id
_entity_poly.type
_entity_poly.pdbx_seq_one_letter_code
_entity_poly.pdbx_strand_id
1 'polypeptide(L)'
;MRLLQLVPAALIFCLATPAVAQEWIDYVNTDDRFGVNFPAEPRVQTITWPSEYGMTFSGRVYTALKGQERYSVTVIDYTDAEKKWFALNHPPSFQQAIYWQIDIMASIQYAATTLYRQRPGAKVTYDAWHYIDLVSGHQLHLTNPDQTVTYASLYLHENRLYIVDGTVPPSAPEPGLFTQGLRFLDAEGKEVRYREIYSNKLPPATMGRGAGGGGRGRGQGPAPTQP
;
A
#
# COMPACT_ATOMS: atom_id res chain seq x y z
N MET A 1 26.87 20.47 79.14
CA MET A 1 26.57 21.01 77.79
C MET A 1 26.64 19.83 76.82
N ARG A 2 25.54 19.55 76.11
CA ARG A 2 25.37 18.43 75.17
C ARG A 2 26.03 18.78 73.83
N LEU A 3 26.81 17.87 73.23
CA LEU A 3 27.12 17.93 71.80
C LEU A 3 26.35 16.81 71.10
N LEU A 4 25.31 17.19 70.34
CA LEU A 4 24.63 16.29 69.41
C LEU A 4 25.50 16.13 68.16
N GLN A 5 25.82 14.89 67.82
CA GLN A 5 26.40 14.54 66.52
C GLN A 5 25.30 14.52 65.47
N LEU A 6 25.38 15.40 64.47
CA LEU A 6 24.50 15.44 63.31
C LEU A 6 25.09 14.53 62.22
N VAL A 7 24.37 13.48 61.85
CA VAL A 7 24.68 12.61 60.70
C VAL A 7 24.10 13.26 59.44
N PRO A 8 24.87 13.47 58.36
CA PRO A 8 24.31 13.99 57.12
C PRO A 8 23.60 12.86 56.36
N ALA A 9 22.28 12.98 56.20
CA ALA A 9 21.51 12.15 55.29
C ALA A 9 21.82 12.56 53.84
N ALA A 10 22.57 11.74 53.13
CA ALA A 10 22.81 11.94 51.69
C ALA A 10 21.53 11.57 50.92
N LEU A 11 20.83 12.60 50.40
CA LEU A 11 19.75 12.41 49.44
C LEU A 11 20.35 11.97 48.09
N ILE A 12 20.13 10.71 47.71
CA ILE A 12 20.38 10.23 46.36
C ILE A 12 19.24 10.74 45.48
N PHE A 13 19.51 11.76 44.65
CA PHE A 13 18.60 12.19 43.59
C PHE A 13 18.64 11.15 42.47
N CYS A 14 17.59 10.32 42.36
CA CYS A 14 17.36 9.52 41.16
C CYS A 14 17.10 10.47 39.99
N LEU A 15 18.08 10.63 39.10
CA LEU A 15 17.87 11.26 37.80
C LEU A 15 16.92 10.37 37.00
N ALA A 16 15.64 10.72 36.98
CA ALA A 16 14.69 10.11 36.06
C ALA A 16 15.12 10.50 34.65
N THR A 17 15.67 9.54 33.89
CA THR A 17 15.83 9.70 32.46
C THR A 17 14.45 9.90 31.84
N PRO A 18 14.24 10.95 31.03
CA PRO A 18 12.97 11.12 30.35
C PRO A 18 12.75 9.89 29.46
N ALA A 19 11.70 9.13 29.74
CA ALA A 19 11.20 8.14 28.82
C ALA A 19 10.67 8.92 27.61
N VAL A 20 11.38 8.87 26.48
CA VAL A 20 10.84 9.36 25.21
C VAL A 20 9.70 8.42 24.85
N ALA A 21 8.47 8.81 25.17
CA ALA A 21 7.29 8.14 24.63
C ALA A 21 7.31 8.39 23.12
N GLN A 22 7.62 7.35 22.35
CA GLN A 22 7.58 7.41 20.89
C GLN A 22 6.11 7.54 20.47
N GLU A 23 5.67 8.78 20.26
CA GLU A 23 4.32 9.08 19.81
C GLU A 23 4.17 8.68 18.34
N TRP A 24 3.03 8.09 18.00
CA TRP A 24 2.69 7.80 16.61
C TRP A 24 2.44 9.12 15.89
N ILE A 25 3.15 9.35 14.79
CA ILE A 25 2.98 10.54 13.98
C ILE A 25 1.88 10.33 12.96
N ASP A 26 1.05 11.33 12.73
CA ASP A 26 0.11 11.34 11.61
C ASP A 26 0.85 11.77 10.33
N TYR A 27 1.26 10.79 9.53
CA TYR A 27 2.02 11.04 8.30
C TYR A 27 1.07 11.19 7.12
N VAL A 28 1.31 12.22 6.30
CA VAL A 28 0.52 12.54 5.12
C VAL A 28 1.48 12.78 3.95
N ASN A 29 1.24 12.11 2.83
CA ASN A 29 1.97 12.31 1.59
C ASN A 29 0.98 12.66 0.47
N THR A 30 0.99 13.92 0.05
CA THR A 30 0.08 14.41 -1.00
C THR A 30 0.48 13.96 -2.40
N ASP A 31 1.77 13.71 -2.62
CA ASP A 31 2.27 13.25 -3.93
C ASP A 31 1.84 11.82 -4.23
N ASP A 32 1.95 10.92 -3.24
CA ASP A 32 1.50 9.53 -3.32
C ASP A 32 0.06 9.33 -2.83
N ARG A 33 -0.63 10.40 -2.43
CA ARG A 33 -2.05 10.43 -2.08
C ARG A 33 -2.48 9.48 -0.95
N PHE A 34 -1.71 9.43 0.13
CA PHE A 34 -2.10 8.67 1.32
C PHE A 34 -1.77 9.37 2.63
N GLY A 35 -2.45 8.93 3.69
CA GLY A 35 -2.05 9.19 5.07
C GLY A 35 -2.09 7.91 5.91
N VAL A 36 -1.24 7.82 6.93
CA VAL A 36 -1.19 6.71 7.89
C VAL A 36 -0.44 7.13 9.15
N ASN A 37 -0.70 6.48 10.27
CA ASN A 37 0.09 6.70 11.48
C ASN A 37 1.38 5.89 11.46
N PHE A 38 2.56 6.52 11.40
CA PHE A 38 3.86 5.83 11.57
C PHE A 38 4.39 5.98 13.00
N PRO A 39 5.20 5.04 13.51
CA PRO A 39 5.84 5.18 14.83
C PRO A 39 7.01 6.17 14.85
N ALA A 40 7.45 6.64 13.69
CA ALA A 40 8.52 7.62 13.50
C ALA A 40 8.43 8.18 12.07
N GLU A 41 9.19 9.23 11.78
CA GLU A 41 9.34 9.76 10.41
C GLU A 41 9.87 8.63 9.49
N PRO A 42 9.14 8.24 8.42
CA PRO A 42 9.50 7.09 7.63
C PRO A 42 10.64 7.42 6.67
N ARG A 43 11.64 6.53 6.59
CA ARG A 43 12.63 6.58 5.52
C ARG A 43 11.95 6.31 4.18
N VAL A 44 12.10 7.23 3.24
CA VAL A 44 11.56 7.11 1.88
C VAL A 44 12.61 6.58 0.92
N GLN A 45 12.25 5.61 0.09
CA GLN A 45 13.10 5.04 -0.95
C GLN A 45 12.33 4.88 -2.25
N THR A 46 12.86 5.39 -3.36
CA THR A 46 12.32 5.13 -4.70
C THR A 46 12.71 3.72 -5.15
N ILE A 47 11.76 3.02 -5.77
CA ILE A 47 11.94 1.68 -6.30
C ILE A 47 11.47 1.58 -7.75
N THR A 48 11.99 0.58 -8.43
CA THR A 48 11.52 0.14 -9.74
C THR A 48 10.71 -1.13 -9.54
N TRP A 49 9.46 -1.14 -10.01
CA TRP A 49 8.52 -2.23 -9.83
C TRP A 49 8.24 -2.92 -11.17
N PRO A 50 8.66 -4.19 -11.36
CA PRO A 50 8.17 -4.99 -12.47
C PRO A 50 6.70 -5.31 -12.24
N SER A 51 5.89 -5.29 -13.29
CA SER A 51 4.49 -5.69 -13.21
C SER A 51 4.26 -7.10 -13.79
N GLU A 52 3.07 -7.65 -13.58
CA GLU A 52 2.71 -9.01 -14.04
C GLU A 52 2.88 -9.14 -15.56
N TYR A 53 2.50 -8.11 -16.32
CA TYR A 53 2.51 -8.16 -17.78
C TYR A 53 3.77 -7.51 -18.40
N GLY A 54 4.88 -7.51 -17.67
CA GLY A 54 6.21 -7.20 -18.20
C GLY A 54 6.49 -5.71 -18.41
N MET A 55 5.66 -4.84 -17.85
CA MET A 55 5.95 -3.41 -17.78
C MET A 55 6.76 -3.08 -16.52
N THR A 56 7.18 -1.82 -16.41
CA THR A 56 7.93 -1.35 -15.26
C THR A 56 7.43 0.02 -14.82
N PHE A 57 7.11 0.12 -13.53
CA PHE A 57 6.55 1.30 -12.89
C PHE A 57 7.51 1.83 -11.82
N SER A 58 7.43 3.12 -11.56
CA SER A 58 8.10 3.71 -10.40
C SER A 58 7.24 3.52 -9.16
N GLY A 59 7.88 3.30 -8.03
CA GLY A 59 7.21 3.32 -6.74
C GLY A 59 8.07 3.96 -5.66
N ARG A 60 7.47 4.13 -4.48
CA ARG A 60 8.14 4.56 -3.26
C ARG A 60 7.81 3.62 -2.12
N VAL A 61 8.80 3.35 -1.27
CA VAL A 61 8.66 2.60 -0.01
C VAL A 61 8.96 3.55 1.14
N TYR A 62 8.02 3.63 2.07
CA TYR A 62 8.06 4.42 3.29
C TYR A 62 8.22 3.46 4.46
N THR A 63 9.36 3.46 5.14
CA THR A 63 9.64 2.49 6.21
C THR A 63 9.96 3.18 7.53
N ALA A 64 9.30 2.74 8.61
CA ALA A 64 9.62 3.13 9.97
C ALA A 64 9.87 1.90 10.86
N LEU A 65 10.73 2.05 11.85
CA LEU A 65 11.08 1.00 12.81
C LEU A 65 10.65 1.40 14.22
N LYS A 66 10.23 0.43 15.02
CA LYS A 66 9.94 0.60 16.45
C LYS A 66 10.45 -0.64 17.21
N GLY A 67 11.64 -0.54 17.78
CA GLY A 67 12.30 -1.71 18.38
C GLY A 67 12.52 -2.82 17.34
N GLN A 68 11.88 -3.97 17.53
CA GLN A 68 11.94 -5.11 16.60
C GLN A 68 10.80 -5.10 15.56
N GLU A 69 9.93 -4.09 15.59
CA GLU A 69 8.79 -3.95 14.67
C GLU A 69 9.19 -3.13 13.45
N ARG A 70 8.70 -3.52 12.28
CA ARG A 70 8.91 -2.83 11.01
C ARG A 70 7.57 -2.52 10.36
N TYR A 71 7.38 -1.26 9.97
CA TYR A 71 6.17 -0.76 9.33
C TYR A 71 6.50 -0.19 7.97
N SER A 72 5.70 -0.52 6.95
CA SER A 72 5.95 -0.09 5.59
C SER A 72 4.66 0.28 4.84
N VAL A 73 4.71 1.38 4.11
CA VAL A 73 3.79 1.63 2.99
C VAL A 73 4.61 1.61 1.70
N THR A 74 4.20 0.81 0.73
CA THR A 74 4.73 0.86 -0.64
C THR A 74 3.64 1.38 -1.56
N VAL A 75 3.96 2.39 -2.38
CA VAL A 75 3.06 2.95 -3.39
C VAL A 75 3.67 2.75 -4.76
N ILE A 76 2.93 2.09 -5.66
CA ILE A 76 3.30 1.94 -7.08
C ILE A 76 2.33 2.75 -7.92
N ASP A 77 2.85 3.64 -8.75
CA ASP A 77 2.03 4.50 -9.60
C ASP A 77 1.84 3.86 -10.98
N TYR A 78 0.61 3.42 -11.29
CA TYR A 78 0.22 2.91 -12.61
C TYR A 78 -0.51 3.97 -13.47
N THR A 79 -0.58 5.22 -13.05
CA THR A 79 -1.37 6.26 -13.75
C THR A 79 -0.87 6.55 -15.17
N ASP A 80 0.38 6.23 -15.50
CA ASP A 80 0.96 6.36 -16.83
C ASP A 80 1.03 5.04 -17.61
N ALA A 81 0.34 3.99 -17.16
CA ALA A 81 0.37 2.65 -17.78
C ALA A 81 0.06 2.68 -19.29
N GLU A 82 -0.96 3.42 -19.73
CA GLU A 82 -1.28 3.50 -21.15
C GLU A 82 -0.09 4.07 -21.95
N LYS A 83 0.50 5.18 -21.48
CA LYS A 83 1.64 5.84 -22.13
C LYS A 83 2.85 4.90 -22.19
N LYS A 84 3.16 4.24 -21.07
CA LYS A 84 4.27 3.28 -21.00
C LYS A 84 4.05 2.11 -21.96
N TRP A 85 2.84 1.59 -22.06
CA TRP A 85 2.52 0.47 -22.94
C TRP A 85 2.75 0.83 -24.41
N PHE A 86 2.27 1.99 -24.87
CA PHE A 86 2.49 2.43 -26.27
C PHE A 86 3.96 2.78 -26.60
N ALA A 87 4.82 2.97 -25.59
CA ALA A 87 6.24 3.19 -25.78
C ALA A 87 7.05 1.88 -25.92
N LEU A 88 6.44 0.72 -25.65
CA LEU A 88 7.08 -0.59 -25.71
C LEU A 88 6.79 -1.30 -27.04
N ASN A 89 7.76 -2.11 -27.49
CA ASN A 89 7.55 -3.05 -28.59
C ASN A 89 6.99 -4.36 -28.01
N HIS A 90 5.79 -4.73 -28.45
CA HIS A 90 5.13 -5.95 -28.01
C HIS A 90 5.28 -7.08 -29.02
N PRO A 91 5.49 -8.33 -28.57
CA PRO A 91 5.38 -9.48 -29.47
C PRO A 91 3.95 -9.59 -30.01
N PRO A 92 3.73 -10.26 -31.17
CA PRO A 92 2.41 -10.38 -31.79
C PRO A 92 1.29 -10.88 -30.85
N SER A 93 1.62 -11.73 -29.87
CA SER A 93 0.68 -12.26 -28.88
C SER A 93 0.25 -11.25 -27.80
N PHE A 94 0.91 -10.10 -27.67
CA PHE A 94 0.66 -9.07 -26.64
C PHE A 94 0.29 -7.69 -27.22
N GLN A 95 -0.21 -7.63 -28.45
CA GLN A 95 -0.50 -6.37 -29.15
C GLN A 95 -1.85 -5.72 -28.78
N GLN A 96 -2.69 -6.38 -27.98
CA GLN A 96 -4.00 -5.82 -27.62
C GLN A 96 -3.83 -4.73 -26.56
N ALA A 97 -4.36 -3.52 -26.82
CA ALA A 97 -4.29 -2.40 -25.87
C ALA A 97 -4.96 -2.70 -24.51
N ILE A 98 -5.74 -3.78 -24.37
CA ILE A 98 -6.30 -4.20 -23.07
C ILE A 98 -5.21 -4.56 -22.05
N TYR A 99 -4.00 -4.96 -22.48
CA TYR A 99 -2.98 -5.47 -21.56
C TYR A 99 -2.47 -4.46 -20.53
N TRP A 100 -2.40 -3.17 -20.85
CA TRP A 100 -2.02 -2.16 -19.85
C TRP A 100 -3.11 -1.98 -18.78
N GLN A 101 -4.38 -2.19 -19.13
CA GLN A 101 -5.48 -2.19 -18.17
C GLN A 101 -5.45 -3.46 -17.32
N ILE A 102 -5.20 -4.62 -17.92
CA ILE A 102 -5.06 -5.89 -17.21
C ILE A 102 -3.93 -5.80 -16.19
N ASP A 103 -2.82 -5.14 -16.53
CA ASP A 103 -1.69 -4.97 -15.62
C ASP A 103 -2.05 -4.15 -14.35
N ILE A 104 -2.91 -3.14 -14.51
CA ILE A 104 -3.52 -2.43 -13.37
C ILE A 104 -4.42 -3.37 -12.57
N MET A 105 -5.30 -4.14 -13.22
CA MET A 105 -6.22 -5.08 -12.53
C MET A 105 -5.46 -6.15 -11.74
N ALA A 106 -4.36 -6.66 -12.30
CA ALA A 106 -3.58 -7.75 -11.72
C ALA A 106 -2.68 -7.29 -10.56
N SER A 107 -2.47 -5.97 -10.41
CA SER A 107 -1.49 -5.38 -9.50
C SER A 107 -1.56 -5.90 -8.06
N ILE A 108 -2.75 -5.99 -7.47
CA ILE A 108 -2.95 -6.51 -6.10
C ILE A 108 -2.51 -7.98 -6.02
N GLN A 109 -2.98 -8.82 -6.95
CA GLN A 109 -2.73 -10.27 -6.94
C GLN A 109 -1.27 -10.58 -7.25
N TYR A 110 -0.66 -9.79 -8.12
CA TYR A 110 0.76 -9.87 -8.43
C TYR A 110 1.60 -9.55 -7.19
N ALA A 111 1.39 -8.39 -6.56
CA ALA A 111 2.12 -8.00 -5.36
C ALA A 111 1.91 -8.97 -4.19
N ALA A 112 0.66 -9.42 -3.97
CA ALA A 112 0.34 -10.47 -3.01
C ALA A 112 1.18 -11.73 -3.23
N THR A 113 1.32 -12.15 -4.49
CA THR A 113 2.02 -13.38 -4.87
C THR A 113 3.53 -13.24 -4.70
N THR A 114 4.12 -12.19 -5.29
CA THR A 114 5.57 -12.00 -5.35
C THR A 114 6.20 -11.57 -4.04
N LEU A 115 5.49 -10.78 -3.22
CA LEU A 115 6.03 -10.26 -1.96
C LEU A 115 5.74 -11.16 -0.75
N TYR A 116 4.64 -11.93 -0.78
CA TYR A 116 4.14 -12.63 0.40
C TYR A 116 3.91 -14.13 0.16
N ARG A 117 3.05 -14.52 -0.79
CA ARG A 117 2.67 -15.95 -0.95
C ARG A 117 3.84 -16.85 -1.32
N GLN A 118 4.76 -16.36 -2.15
CA GLN A 118 5.93 -17.11 -2.60
C GLN A 118 7.18 -16.87 -1.74
N ARG A 119 7.06 -16.15 -0.61
CA ARG A 119 8.19 -15.85 0.27
C ARG A 119 8.77 -17.15 0.84
N PRO A 120 10.05 -17.47 0.59
CA PRO A 120 10.65 -18.74 1.03
C PRO A 120 10.52 -18.95 2.54
N GLY A 121 9.99 -20.11 2.94
CA GLY A 121 9.83 -20.52 4.33
C GLY A 121 8.76 -19.76 5.12
N ALA A 122 8.05 -18.80 4.51
CA ALA A 122 6.90 -18.17 5.14
C ALA A 122 5.67 -19.09 5.05
N LYS A 123 4.82 -19.05 6.08
CA LYS A 123 3.52 -19.73 6.09
C LYS A 123 2.40 -18.70 6.08
N VAL A 124 1.62 -18.69 5.00
CA VAL A 124 0.39 -17.88 4.93
C VAL A 124 -0.63 -18.43 5.91
N THR A 125 -1.15 -17.58 6.78
CA THR A 125 -2.13 -17.92 7.82
C THR A 125 -3.50 -17.28 7.58
N TYR A 126 -3.56 -16.23 6.76
CA TYR A 126 -4.79 -15.58 6.28
C TYR A 126 -4.56 -15.01 4.88
N ASP A 127 -5.53 -15.14 3.98
CA ASP A 127 -5.46 -14.68 2.59
C ASP A 127 -6.89 -14.49 2.05
N ALA A 128 -7.42 -13.26 2.10
CA ALA A 128 -8.80 -13.00 1.74
C ALA A 128 -9.05 -11.56 1.25
N TRP A 129 -10.20 -11.37 0.61
CA TRP A 129 -10.71 -10.04 0.27
C TRP A 129 -10.88 -9.18 1.52
N HIS A 130 -10.58 -7.90 1.40
CA HIS A 130 -10.66 -6.93 2.49
C HIS A 130 -11.06 -5.54 1.95
N TYR A 131 -11.29 -4.57 2.83
CA TYR A 131 -11.49 -3.17 2.46
C TYR A 131 -11.07 -2.24 3.61
N ILE A 132 -10.70 -1.00 3.30
CA ILE A 132 -10.49 0.07 4.28
C ILE A 132 -11.02 1.38 3.72
N ASP A 133 -11.70 2.19 4.54
CA ASP A 133 -12.40 3.40 4.07
C ASP A 133 -13.30 3.14 2.84
N LEU A 134 -13.89 1.93 2.79
CA LEU A 134 -14.66 1.37 1.66
C LEU A 134 -13.88 1.18 0.36
N VAL A 135 -12.57 1.40 0.31
CA VAL A 135 -11.71 0.98 -0.80
C VAL A 135 -11.47 -0.52 -0.70
N SER A 136 -11.97 -1.25 -1.69
CA SER A 136 -11.76 -2.70 -1.81
C SER A 136 -10.29 -3.04 -1.99
N GLY A 137 -9.90 -4.19 -1.47
CA GLY A 137 -8.53 -4.64 -1.46
C GLY A 137 -8.40 -6.08 -1.01
N HIS A 138 -7.24 -6.40 -0.48
CA HIS A 138 -6.83 -7.75 -0.13
C HIS A 138 -6.00 -7.75 1.14
N GLN A 139 -6.22 -8.70 2.04
CA GLN A 139 -5.46 -8.83 3.28
C GLN A 139 -4.78 -10.19 3.36
N LEU A 140 -3.56 -10.18 3.86
CA LEU A 140 -2.65 -11.32 3.98
C LEU A 140 -1.95 -11.30 5.34
N HIS A 141 -1.99 -12.42 6.06
CA HIS A 141 -1.15 -12.63 7.23
C HIS A 141 -0.20 -13.80 6.97
N LEU A 142 1.03 -13.68 7.45
CA LEU A 142 2.00 -14.77 7.38
C LEU A 142 2.89 -14.84 8.62
N THR A 143 3.27 -16.06 8.99
CA THR A 143 4.41 -16.33 9.87
C THR A 143 5.66 -16.46 9.01
N ASN A 144 6.67 -15.61 9.26
CA ASN A 144 7.96 -15.64 8.58
C ASN A 144 8.87 -16.76 9.13
N PRO A 145 9.96 -17.13 8.42
CA PRO A 145 10.92 -18.13 8.89
C PRO A 145 11.49 -17.85 10.29
N ASP A 146 11.73 -16.58 10.60
CA ASP A 146 12.23 -16.10 11.91
C ASP A 146 11.14 -16.00 13.00
N GLN A 147 9.96 -16.57 12.74
CA GLN A 147 8.78 -16.56 13.61
C GLN A 147 8.11 -15.19 13.78
N THR A 148 8.59 -14.11 13.16
CA THR A 148 7.85 -12.85 13.12
C THR A 148 6.54 -13.02 12.34
N VAL A 149 5.54 -12.20 12.64
CA VAL A 149 4.25 -12.20 11.94
C VAL A 149 4.15 -10.93 11.10
N THR A 150 3.85 -11.08 9.81
CA THR A 150 3.56 -9.94 8.93
C THR A 150 2.07 -9.86 8.65
N TYR A 151 1.52 -8.68 8.86
CA TYR A 151 0.15 -8.30 8.52
C TYR A 151 0.24 -7.34 7.35
N ALA A 152 -0.25 -7.76 6.17
CA ALA A 152 -0.21 -6.97 4.95
C ALA A 152 -1.63 -6.74 4.42
N SER A 153 -1.88 -5.54 3.92
CA SER A 153 -3.09 -5.15 3.23
C SER A 153 -2.73 -4.42 1.94
N LEU A 154 -3.43 -4.73 0.85
CA LEU A 154 -3.18 -4.21 -0.48
C LEU A 154 -4.44 -3.57 -1.04
N TYR A 155 -4.32 -2.36 -1.57
CA TYR A 155 -5.44 -1.58 -2.09
C TYR A 155 -5.06 -0.92 -3.40
N LEU A 156 -6.03 -0.78 -4.29
CA LEU A 156 -5.86 -0.06 -5.54
C LEU A 156 -6.81 1.13 -5.53
N HIS A 157 -6.26 2.34 -5.58
CA HIS A 157 -7.05 3.57 -5.56
C HIS A 157 -6.50 4.55 -6.60
N GLU A 158 -7.37 4.97 -7.51
CA GLU A 158 -7.03 5.83 -8.65
C GLU A 158 -5.79 5.37 -9.44
N ASN A 159 -5.68 4.05 -9.66
CA ASN A 159 -4.58 3.38 -10.34
C ASN A 159 -3.23 3.50 -9.63
N ARG A 160 -3.22 3.73 -8.31
CA ARG A 160 -2.06 3.55 -7.44
C ARG A 160 -2.26 2.32 -6.56
N LEU A 161 -1.29 1.42 -6.59
CA LEU A 161 -1.27 0.26 -5.71
C LEU A 161 -0.61 0.66 -4.40
N TYR A 162 -1.35 0.53 -3.30
CA TYR A 162 -0.87 0.74 -1.94
C TYR A 162 -0.71 -0.61 -1.26
N ILE A 163 0.47 -0.87 -0.71
CA ILE A 163 0.79 -2.07 0.05
C ILE A 163 1.20 -1.61 1.44
N VAL A 164 0.40 -1.93 2.44
CA VAL A 164 0.62 -1.56 3.83
C VAL A 164 0.97 -2.83 4.58
N ASP A 165 2.19 -2.93 5.12
CA ASP A 165 2.56 -4.07 5.95
C ASP A 165 3.27 -3.70 7.25
N GLY A 166 2.92 -4.45 8.30
CA GLY A 166 3.57 -4.40 9.61
C GLY A 166 4.09 -5.78 9.97
N THR A 167 5.38 -5.87 10.30
CA THR A 167 6.02 -7.09 10.79
C THR A 167 6.38 -6.92 12.25
N VAL A 168 5.91 -7.85 13.09
CA VAL A 168 6.06 -7.80 14.55
C VAL A 168 6.57 -9.14 15.11
N PRO A 169 7.21 -9.15 16.30
CA PRO A 169 7.57 -10.39 16.99
C PRO A 169 6.35 -11.28 17.28
N PRO A 170 6.51 -12.61 17.42
CA PRO A 170 5.38 -13.54 17.59
C PRO A 170 4.51 -13.30 18.84
N SER A 171 5.06 -12.68 19.89
CA SER A 171 4.31 -12.33 21.11
C SER A 171 3.77 -10.90 21.12
N ALA A 172 4.05 -10.11 20.09
CA ALA A 172 3.56 -8.75 19.98
C ALA A 172 2.09 -8.72 19.51
N PRO A 173 1.30 -7.72 19.93
CA PRO A 173 -0.04 -7.53 19.39
C PRO A 173 0.01 -7.22 17.89
N GLU A 174 -1.11 -7.46 17.19
CA GLU A 174 -1.25 -7.03 15.81
C GLU A 174 -1.01 -5.51 15.68
N PRO A 175 -0.26 -5.04 14.66
CA PRO A 175 -0.02 -3.63 14.40
C PRO A 175 -1.25 -2.86 13.87
N GLY A 176 -2.42 -3.05 14.47
CA GLY A 176 -3.72 -2.59 13.96
C GLY A 176 -3.82 -1.08 13.72
N LEU A 177 -3.19 -0.25 14.57
CA LEU A 177 -3.16 1.21 14.36
C LEU A 177 -2.50 1.59 13.02
N PHE A 178 -1.49 0.83 12.59
CA PHE A 178 -0.84 1.04 11.30
C PHE A 178 -1.62 0.39 10.16
N THR A 179 -1.90 -0.90 10.26
CA THR A 179 -2.48 -1.69 9.15
C THR A 179 -3.93 -1.32 8.85
N GLN A 180 -4.65 -0.75 9.81
CA GLN A 180 -6.02 -0.22 9.66
C GLN A 180 -6.06 1.32 9.67
N GLY A 181 -4.91 2.00 9.61
CA GLY A 181 -4.81 3.45 9.65
C GLY A 181 -4.61 4.12 8.28
N LEU A 182 -4.56 3.33 7.19
CA LEU A 182 -4.40 3.89 5.85
C LEU A 182 -5.63 4.70 5.45
N ARG A 183 -5.38 5.91 4.98
CA ARG A 183 -6.38 6.83 4.42
C ARG A 183 -5.96 7.23 3.01
N PHE A 184 -6.93 7.41 2.11
CA PHE A 184 -6.69 7.81 0.72
C PHE A 184 -6.96 9.30 0.53
N LEU A 185 -6.13 9.97 -0.27
CA LEU A 185 -6.29 11.39 -0.58
C LEU A 185 -6.71 11.57 -2.04
N ASP A 186 -7.46 12.64 -2.32
CA ASP A 186 -7.74 13.09 -3.67
C ASP A 186 -6.56 13.88 -4.27
N ALA A 187 -6.76 14.42 -5.47
CA ALA A 187 -5.74 15.18 -6.18
C ALA A 187 -5.36 16.50 -5.48
N GLU A 188 -6.25 17.03 -4.64
CA GLU A 188 -6.08 18.23 -3.85
C GLU A 188 -5.46 17.94 -2.46
N GLY A 189 -5.19 16.67 -2.16
CA GLY A 189 -4.59 16.23 -0.89
C GLY A 189 -5.61 16.10 0.25
N LYS A 190 -6.90 16.06 -0.04
CA LYS A 190 -7.96 15.90 0.94
C LYS A 190 -8.37 14.44 1.05
N GLU A 191 -8.68 14.01 2.27
CA GLU A 191 -9.14 12.65 2.54
C GLU A 191 -10.46 12.33 1.80
N VAL A 192 -10.48 11.18 1.13
CA VAL A 192 -11.65 10.70 0.39
C VAL A 192 -12.56 9.92 1.32
N ARG A 193 -13.88 10.17 1.21
CA ARG A 193 -14.92 9.44 1.94
C ARG A 193 -15.94 8.88 0.95
N TYR A 194 -15.95 7.55 0.82
CA TYR A 194 -16.92 6.85 0.00
C TYR A 194 -18.21 6.56 0.78
N ARG A 195 -19.31 6.31 0.04
CA ARG A 195 -20.60 5.86 0.58
C ARG A 195 -20.89 4.38 0.30
N GLU A 196 -20.21 3.83 -0.68
CA GLU A 196 -20.32 2.45 -1.15
C GLU A 196 -18.91 1.91 -1.35
N ILE A 197 -18.78 0.58 -1.52
CA ILE A 197 -17.49 -0.03 -1.80
C ILE A 197 -16.93 0.55 -3.11
N TYR A 198 -15.77 1.18 -3.01
CA TYR A 198 -14.97 1.60 -4.13
C TYR A 198 -14.14 0.43 -4.66
N SER A 199 -14.33 0.13 -5.94
CA SER A 199 -13.44 -0.71 -6.72
C SER A 199 -12.77 0.15 -7.78
N ASN A 200 -11.45 0.02 -7.93
CA ASN A 200 -10.69 0.81 -8.90
C ASN A 200 -11.27 0.65 -10.30
N LYS A 201 -11.63 1.77 -10.93
CA LYS A 201 -12.12 1.78 -12.31
C LYS A 201 -10.93 1.83 -13.24
N LEU A 202 -10.91 0.91 -14.21
CA LEU A 202 -9.91 0.96 -15.26
C LEU A 202 -10.06 2.24 -16.09
N PRO A 203 -8.96 2.94 -16.43
CA PRO A 203 -9.05 4.13 -17.26
C PRO A 203 -9.53 3.73 -18.66
N PRO A 204 -10.33 4.56 -19.35
CA PRO A 204 -10.65 4.32 -20.75
C PRO A 204 -9.38 4.48 -21.60
N ALA A 205 -9.27 3.73 -22.69
CA ALA A 205 -8.18 3.91 -23.65
C ALA A 205 -8.31 5.28 -24.36
N THR A 206 -7.25 6.06 -24.31
CA THR A 206 -7.14 7.39 -24.92
C THR A 206 -6.20 7.40 -26.14
N MET A 207 -5.24 6.48 -26.18
CA MET A 207 -4.28 6.31 -27.27
C MET A 207 -4.71 5.14 -28.16
N GLY A 208 -4.56 5.29 -29.49
CA GLY A 208 -4.89 4.23 -30.45
C GLY A 208 -6.24 4.32 -31.18
N ARG A 209 -7.07 5.35 -30.95
CA ARG A 209 -8.33 5.57 -31.72
C ARG A 209 -8.10 6.11 -33.15
N GLY A 210 -6.84 6.25 -33.58
CA GLY A 210 -6.42 6.87 -34.83
C GLY A 210 -5.76 5.89 -35.83
N ALA A 211 -6.39 4.75 -36.11
CA ALA A 211 -6.04 3.90 -37.25
C ALA A 211 -7.23 3.02 -37.69
N GLY A 212 -8.39 3.64 -37.90
CA GLY A 212 -9.60 2.91 -38.29
C GLY A 212 -10.78 3.79 -38.68
N GLY A 213 -10.51 5.00 -39.18
CA GLY A 213 -11.53 5.89 -39.76
C GLY A 213 -11.71 5.60 -41.25
N GLY A 214 -12.35 4.47 -41.58
CA GLY A 214 -12.74 4.10 -42.94
C GLY A 214 -14.11 3.44 -42.89
N GLY A 215 -15.14 4.16 -43.33
CA GLY A 215 -16.53 3.90 -42.94
C GLY A 215 -17.18 2.61 -43.45
N ARG A 216 -18.29 2.26 -42.82
CA ARG A 216 -19.62 2.06 -43.44
C ARG A 216 -20.64 1.72 -42.35
N GLY A 217 -21.71 2.51 -42.29
CA GLY A 217 -22.81 2.29 -41.33
C GLY A 217 -23.75 1.15 -41.72
N ARG A 218 -24.57 0.74 -40.75
CA ARG A 218 -26.02 0.51 -40.88
C ARG A 218 -26.59 -0.04 -39.57
N GLY A 219 -27.73 0.52 -39.15
CA GLY A 219 -28.76 -0.20 -38.41
C GLY A 219 -28.77 -0.05 -36.89
N GLN A 220 -29.46 0.98 -36.40
CA GLN A 220 -30.09 0.92 -35.07
C GLN A 220 -31.19 -0.16 -35.10
N GLY A 221 -31.13 -1.08 -34.13
CA GLY A 221 -32.27 -1.88 -33.69
C GLY A 221 -32.32 -1.81 -32.15
N PRO A 222 -33.49 -1.67 -31.53
CA PRO A 222 -33.58 -1.51 -30.08
C PRO A 222 -33.21 -2.82 -29.37
N ALA A 223 -32.42 -2.70 -28.30
CA ALA A 223 -32.05 -3.82 -27.45
C ALA A 223 -33.26 -4.26 -26.59
N PRO A 224 -33.46 -5.58 -26.37
CA PRO A 224 -34.54 -6.09 -25.53
C PRO A 224 -34.24 -5.85 -24.05
N THR A 225 -35.26 -5.37 -23.32
CA THR A 225 -35.31 -5.35 -21.86
C THR A 225 -35.30 -6.77 -21.32
N GLN A 226 -34.46 -7.04 -20.31
CA GLN A 226 -34.43 -8.29 -19.55
C GLN A 226 -34.86 -8.05 -18.09
N PRO A 227 -35.41 -9.09 -17.42
CA PRO A 227 -36.27 -8.99 -16.24
C PRO A 227 -35.57 -8.57 -14.94
#